data_AF-A0A958C236-F1
#
_entry.id   AF-A0A958C236-F1
#
_cell.length_a   1.000
_cell.length_b   1.000
_cell.length_c   1.000
_cell.angle_alpha   90.00
_cell.angle_beta   90.00
_cell.angle_gamma   90.00
#
_symmetry.space_group_name_H-M   'P 1'
#
loop_
_entity.id
_entity.type
_entity.pdbx_description
1 polymer ?
#
loop_
_entity_poly.entity_id
_entity_poly.type
_entity_poly.pdbx_seq_one_letter_code
_entity_poly.pdbx_strand_id
1 'polypeptide(L)'
;MTVDSEVLAGSVHAGLQCQQCHSDIAGYPHGTPPIETHRDLQVHYSQSCANCHTEQAEEQVDSVHAQVRAAGVEEAAVCADCHGSHDIQPISRSKHPEITGAVSAETCSQCHDGIYEKYANSVHGEAMLSGNPDVPTCIDCHPAHTATDPRTLKFRLDSP
;
A
#
# COMPACT_ATOMS: atom_id res chain seq x y z
N MET A 1 1.65 20.22 -10.24
CA MET A 1 2.49 19.13 -9.73
C MET A 1 3.29 18.59 -10.92
N THR A 2 4.62 18.51 -10.83
CA THR A 2 5.48 17.95 -11.88
C THR A 2 6.03 16.62 -11.41
N VAL A 3 6.06 15.62 -12.30
CA VAL A 3 6.61 14.29 -12.02
C VAL A 3 8.11 14.28 -12.35
N ASP A 4 8.92 13.77 -11.43
CA ASP A 4 10.32 13.47 -11.70
C ASP A 4 10.43 12.21 -12.57
N SER A 5 10.98 12.36 -13.77
CA SER A 5 11.14 11.25 -14.72
C SER A 5 12.12 10.18 -14.25
N GLU A 6 13.12 10.53 -13.43
CA GLU A 6 14.08 9.55 -12.89
C GLU A 6 13.42 8.67 -11.84
N VAL A 7 12.55 9.25 -11.00
CA VAL A 7 11.76 8.50 -10.02
C VAL A 7 10.83 7.52 -10.72
N LEU A 8 10.09 7.98 -11.75
CA LEU A 8 9.20 7.11 -12.51
C LEU A 8 9.94 5.97 -13.23
N ALA A 9 11.12 6.26 -13.78
CA ALA A 9 11.97 5.27 -14.42
C ALA A 9 12.48 4.18 -13.44
N GLY A 10 12.51 4.47 -12.13
CA GLY A 10 12.85 3.49 -11.08
C GLY A 10 11.68 2.62 -10.62
N SER A 11 10.44 2.97 -10.97
CA SER A 11 9.24 2.22 -10.60
C SER A 11 9.12 0.90 -11.38
N VAL A 12 8.26 -0.01 -10.89
CA VAL A 12 7.88 -1.21 -11.66
C VAL A 12 7.07 -0.89 -12.92
N HIS A 13 6.61 0.35 -13.07
CA HIS A 13 5.81 0.85 -14.18
C HIS A 13 6.57 1.78 -15.13
N ALA A 14 7.92 1.78 -15.10
CA ALA A 14 8.77 2.64 -15.94
C ALA A 14 8.48 2.57 -17.45
N GLY A 15 7.87 1.48 -17.93
CA GLY A 15 7.49 1.30 -19.34
C GLY A 15 6.09 1.80 -19.71
N LEU A 16 5.29 2.27 -18.75
CA LEU A 16 3.92 2.73 -19.00
C LEU A 16 3.90 4.21 -19.42
N GLN A 17 2.98 4.55 -20.32
CA GLN A 17 2.64 5.92 -20.66
C GLN A 17 1.76 6.53 -19.58
N CYS A 18 1.89 7.85 -19.36
CA CYS A 18 1.15 8.57 -18.32
C CYS A 18 -0.37 8.34 -18.41
N GLN A 19 -0.92 8.27 -19.63
CA GLN A 19 -2.36 8.11 -19.86
C GLN A 19 -2.88 6.71 -19.51
N GLN A 20 -2.01 5.73 -19.31
CA GLN A 20 -2.43 4.38 -18.89
C GLN A 20 -2.92 4.36 -17.44
N CYS A 21 -2.42 5.27 -16.60
CA CYS A 21 -2.90 5.48 -15.24
C CYS A 21 -3.83 6.71 -15.16
N HIS A 22 -3.49 7.78 -15.87
CA HIS A 22 -4.27 9.00 -15.95
C HIS A 22 -5.21 8.98 -17.17
N SER A 23 -6.19 8.09 -17.14
CA SER A 23 -7.08 7.77 -18.26
C SER A 23 -7.99 8.93 -18.70
N ASP A 24 -8.19 9.93 -17.83
CA ASP A 24 -9.02 11.12 -18.06
C ASP A 24 -8.21 12.38 -18.40
N ILE A 25 -6.88 12.28 -18.48
CA ILE A 25 -6.01 13.40 -18.88
C ILE A 25 -5.82 13.43 -20.40
N ALA A 26 -6.14 14.56 -21.02
CA ALA A 26 -5.96 14.80 -22.45
C ALA A 26 -4.96 15.94 -22.73
N GLY A 27 -4.05 15.70 -23.69
CA GLY A 27 -3.09 16.70 -24.19
C GLY A 27 -1.90 16.95 -23.26
N TYR A 28 -0.87 17.62 -23.81
CA TYR A 28 0.24 18.16 -23.02
C TYR A 28 0.65 19.55 -23.54
N PRO A 29 0.85 20.55 -22.67
CA PRO A 29 0.59 20.52 -21.22
C PRO A 29 -0.92 20.39 -20.92
N HIS A 30 -1.28 19.52 -19.97
CA HIS A 30 -2.66 19.40 -19.50
C HIS A 30 -2.93 20.36 -18.34
N GLY A 31 -4.19 20.75 -18.16
CA GLY A 31 -4.61 21.60 -17.04
C GLY A 31 -4.46 20.92 -15.68
N THR A 32 -4.65 21.70 -14.61
CA THR A 32 -4.78 21.16 -13.25
C THR A 32 -6.17 20.55 -13.10
N PRO A 33 -6.30 19.28 -12.66
CA PRO A 33 -7.60 18.69 -12.38
C PRO A 33 -8.34 19.48 -11.29
N PRO A 34 -9.68 19.48 -11.27
CA PRO A 34 -10.49 20.17 -10.25
C PRO A 34 -10.49 19.40 -8.92
N ILE A 35 -9.31 18.95 -8.50
CA ILE A 35 -9.08 18.17 -7.29
C ILE A 35 -8.25 19.02 -6.35
N GLU A 36 -8.78 19.27 -5.16
CA GLU A 36 -8.24 20.26 -4.22
C GLU A 36 -7.04 19.73 -3.44
N THR A 37 -7.05 18.42 -3.11
CA THR A 37 -6.01 17.82 -2.28
C THR A 37 -5.28 16.67 -2.98
N HIS A 38 -4.04 16.43 -2.57
CA HIS A 38 -3.28 15.26 -3.02
C HIS A 38 -4.00 13.95 -2.67
N ARG A 39 -4.69 13.92 -1.53
CA ARG A 39 -5.40 12.73 -1.07
C ARG A 39 -6.56 12.37 -1.99
N ASP A 40 -7.35 13.37 -2.37
CA ASP A 40 -8.45 13.19 -3.32
C ASP A 40 -7.92 12.70 -4.67
N LEU A 41 -6.75 13.18 -5.09
CA LEU A 41 -6.10 12.75 -6.34
C LEU A 41 -5.68 11.27 -6.28
N GLN A 42 -5.07 10.85 -5.17
CA GLN A 42 -4.68 9.46 -4.95
C GLN A 42 -5.88 8.52 -4.95
N VAL A 43 -6.97 8.93 -4.30
CA VAL A 43 -8.20 8.13 -4.24
C VAL A 43 -8.88 8.09 -5.62
N HIS A 44 -8.96 9.22 -6.33
CA HIS A 44 -9.54 9.28 -7.67
C HIS A 44 -8.85 8.29 -8.62
N TYR A 45 -7.51 8.29 -8.64
CA TYR A 45 -6.73 7.42 -9.50
C TYR A 45 -6.49 6.01 -8.95
N SER A 46 -6.91 5.68 -7.73
CA SER A 46 -6.74 4.33 -7.19
C SER A 46 -7.50 3.28 -8.01
N GLN A 47 -8.60 3.68 -8.64
CA GLN A 47 -9.38 2.80 -9.53
C GLN A 47 -8.61 2.43 -10.80
N SER A 48 -7.67 3.27 -11.24
CA SER A 48 -6.85 2.96 -12.42
C SER A 48 -5.98 1.72 -12.22
N CYS A 49 -5.61 1.41 -10.98
CA CYS A 49 -4.88 0.18 -10.66
C CYS A 49 -5.70 -1.07 -11.02
N ALA A 50 -7.02 -1.05 -10.79
CA ALA A 50 -7.92 -2.17 -11.04
C ALA A 50 -8.10 -2.50 -12.52
N ASN A 51 -7.73 -1.60 -13.44
CA ASN A 51 -7.76 -1.87 -14.88
C ASN A 51 -6.77 -2.97 -15.31
N CYS A 52 -5.72 -3.22 -14.52
CA CYS A 52 -4.71 -4.25 -14.77
C CYS A 52 -4.52 -5.22 -13.60
N HIS A 53 -4.66 -4.74 -12.36
CA HIS A 53 -4.54 -5.54 -11.13
C HIS A 53 -5.92 -5.96 -10.62
N THR A 54 -6.68 -6.66 -11.46
CA THR A 54 -8.08 -7.03 -11.18
C THR A 54 -8.20 -7.93 -9.96
N GLU A 55 -7.32 -8.93 -9.84
CA GLU A 55 -7.30 -9.88 -8.71
C GLU A 55 -7.09 -9.16 -7.38
N GLN A 56 -6.05 -8.31 -7.29
CA GLN A 56 -5.76 -7.57 -6.05
C GLN A 56 -6.87 -6.56 -5.73
N ALA A 57 -7.48 -5.96 -6.76
CA ALA A 57 -8.61 -5.06 -6.56
C ALA A 57 -9.84 -5.81 -6.02
N GLU A 58 -10.12 -7.01 -6.53
CA GLU A 58 -11.22 -7.87 -6.05
C GLU A 58 -10.99 -8.33 -4.60
N GLU A 59 -9.77 -8.75 -4.27
CA GLU A 59 -9.38 -9.10 -2.89
C GLU A 59 -9.60 -7.94 -1.91
N GLN A 60 -9.19 -6.73 -2.31
CA GLN A 60 -9.23 -5.54 -1.47
C GLN A 60 -10.66 -5.10 -1.11
N VAL A 61 -11.67 -5.42 -1.92
CA VAL A 61 -13.07 -5.00 -1.68
C VAL A 61 -13.56 -5.39 -0.28
N ASP A 62 -13.20 -6.59 0.18
CA ASP A 62 -13.62 -7.11 1.47
C ASP A 62 -12.65 -6.77 2.61
N SER A 63 -11.55 -6.08 2.32
CA SER A 63 -10.56 -5.67 3.33
C SER A 63 -11.13 -4.64 4.31
N VAL A 64 -10.55 -4.60 5.52
CA VAL A 64 -10.90 -3.61 6.54
C VAL A 64 -10.63 -2.18 6.08
N HIS A 65 -9.58 -1.95 5.27
CA HIS A 65 -9.28 -0.64 4.72
C HIS A 65 -10.37 -0.18 3.74
N ALA A 66 -10.84 -1.05 2.84
CA ALA A 66 -11.95 -0.73 1.94
C ALA A 66 -13.26 -0.47 2.70
N GLN A 67 -13.57 -1.28 3.72
CA GLN A 67 -14.75 -1.09 4.55
C GLN A 67 -14.72 0.25 5.32
N VAL A 68 -13.58 0.59 5.91
CA VAL A 68 -13.39 1.86 6.65
C VAL A 68 -13.44 3.05 5.69
N ARG A 69 -12.92 2.92 4.46
CA ARG A 69 -13.05 3.94 3.42
C ARG A 69 -14.50 4.16 3.00
N ALA A 70 -15.25 3.07 2.78
CA ALA A 70 -16.66 3.10 2.44
C ALA A 70 -17.52 3.72 3.56
N ALA A 71 -17.07 3.66 4.81
CA ALA A 71 -17.68 4.35 5.95
C ALA A 71 -17.36 5.86 6.03
N GLY A 72 -16.59 6.40 5.07
CA GLY A 72 -16.31 7.83 4.95
C GLY A 72 -14.99 8.29 5.57
N VAL A 73 -14.12 7.38 6.02
CA VAL A 73 -12.79 7.75 6.54
C VAL A 73 -11.84 7.97 5.36
N GLU A 74 -11.39 9.21 5.17
CA GLU A 74 -10.59 9.58 4.00
C GLU A 74 -9.17 9.05 4.04
N GLU A 75 -8.64 8.85 5.24
CA GLU A 75 -7.28 8.38 5.52
C GLU A 75 -7.13 6.85 5.38
N ALA A 76 -8.22 6.12 5.14
CA ALA A 76 -8.18 4.67 4.96
C ALA A 76 -7.39 4.30 3.70
N ALA A 77 -6.42 3.40 3.82
CA ALA A 77 -5.42 3.15 2.78
C ALA A 77 -6.02 2.72 1.42
N VAL A 78 -5.47 3.28 0.34
CA VAL A 78 -5.65 2.88 -1.07
C VAL A 78 -4.33 2.35 -1.63
N CYS A 79 -4.34 1.82 -2.86
CA CYS A 79 -3.19 1.17 -3.49
C CYS A 79 -1.89 2.00 -3.39
N ALA A 80 -1.99 3.31 -3.61
CA ALA A 80 -0.84 4.22 -3.62
C ALA A 80 -0.24 4.48 -2.23
N ASP A 81 -0.96 4.24 -1.14
CA ASP A 81 -0.44 4.47 0.22
C ASP A 81 0.59 3.40 0.60
N CYS A 82 0.41 2.18 0.11
CA CYS A 82 1.36 1.09 0.32
C CYS A 82 2.42 1.03 -0.77
N HIS A 83 2.03 1.27 -2.04
CA HIS A 83 2.90 1.02 -3.18
C HIS A 83 3.61 2.28 -3.72
N GLY A 84 3.17 3.48 -3.36
CA GLY A 84 3.61 4.73 -4.00
C GLY A 84 2.74 5.11 -5.20
N SER A 85 3.00 6.27 -5.82
CA SER A 85 2.18 6.79 -6.93
C SER A 85 2.96 6.89 -8.25
N HIS A 86 4.12 7.53 -8.25
CA HIS A 86 5.03 7.59 -9.40
C HIS A 86 6.33 6.84 -9.16
N ASP A 87 6.55 6.38 -7.94
CA ASP A 87 7.67 5.58 -7.46
C ASP A 87 7.24 4.14 -7.18
N ILE A 88 6.20 3.66 -7.87
CA ILE A 88 5.48 2.41 -7.54
C ILE A 88 6.43 1.23 -7.35
N GLN A 89 6.40 0.61 -6.16
CA GLN A 89 7.13 -0.59 -5.80
C GLN A 89 6.25 -1.66 -5.15
N PRO A 90 6.64 -2.95 -5.22
CA PRO A 90 6.10 -3.97 -4.33
C PRO A 90 6.50 -3.66 -2.88
N ILE A 91 5.58 -3.82 -1.93
CA ILE A 91 5.87 -3.64 -0.49
C ILE A 91 6.88 -4.65 0.07
N SER A 92 7.17 -5.71 -0.69
CA SER A 92 8.19 -6.71 -0.36
C SER A 92 9.57 -6.39 -0.97
N ARG A 93 9.72 -5.34 -1.78
CA ARG A 93 10.98 -5.03 -2.47
C ARG A 93 11.96 -4.33 -1.52
N SER A 94 12.83 -5.11 -0.91
CA SER A 94 14.03 -4.63 -0.19
C SER A 94 15.26 -4.64 -1.09
N LYS A 95 16.27 -3.78 -0.81
CA LYS A 95 17.63 -3.92 -1.38
C LYS A 95 18.33 -5.20 -0.91
N HIS A 96 17.78 -5.82 0.13
CA HIS A 96 18.15 -7.08 0.74
C HIS A 96 16.95 -8.02 0.60
N PRO A 97 16.85 -8.82 -0.48
CA PRO A 97 15.70 -9.70 -0.74
C PRO A 97 15.38 -10.65 0.43
N GLU A 98 16.34 -10.91 1.30
CA GLU A 98 16.20 -11.64 2.54
C GLU A 98 15.37 -10.88 3.61
N ILE A 99 15.32 -9.54 3.60
CA ILE A 99 14.62 -8.71 4.61
C ILE A 99 13.37 -8.04 4.01
N THR A 100 12.51 -8.81 3.33
CA THR A 100 11.24 -8.28 2.78
C THR A 100 10.25 -7.87 3.88
N GLY A 101 10.32 -8.54 5.03
CA GLY A 101 9.44 -8.33 6.18
C GLY A 101 9.57 -6.94 6.82
N ALA A 102 10.80 -6.42 6.94
CA ALA A 102 11.02 -5.10 7.52
C ALA A 102 10.42 -3.98 6.67
N VAL A 103 10.53 -4.06 5.34
CA VAL A 103 9.95 -3.08 4.41
C VAL A 103 8.42 -3.09 4.49
N SER A 104 7.82 -4.27 4.64
CA SER A 104 6.38 -4.40 4.83
C SER A 104 5.94 -3.79 6.16
N ALA A 105 6.68 -4.05 7.25
CA ALA A 105 6.38 -3.48 8.56
C ALA A 105 6.54 -1.95 8.61
N GLU A 106 7.58 -1.41 7.94
CA GLU A 106 7.78 0.03 7.76
C GLU A 106 6.61 0.67 7.01
N THR A 107 6.10 0.01 5.96
CA THR A 107 4.92 0.49 5.21
C THR A 107 3.70 0.60 6.14
N CYS A 108 3.45 -0.42 6.96
CA CYS A 108 2.35 -0.39 7.93
C CYS A 108 2.55 0.70 8.99
N SER A 109 3.78 0.95 9.42
CA SER A 109 4.11 1.94 10.46
C SER A 109 3.75 3.37 10.10
N GLN A 110 3.64 3.70 8.80
CA GLN A 110 3.26 5.03 8.33
C GLN A 110 1.91 5.51 8.91
N CYS A 111 1.00 4.57 9.17
CA CYS A 111 -0.30 4.84 9.81
C CYS A 111 -0.49 4.08 11.13
N HIS A 112 0.11 2.90 11.28
CA HIS A 112 -0.03 2.02 12.44
C HIS A 112 1.19 2.07 13.37
N ASP A 113 1.81 3.24 13.52
CA ASP A 113 3.03 3.44 14.31
C ASP A 113 2.93 2.86 15.73
N GLY A 114 1.86 3.16 16.46
CA GLY A 114 1.68 2.61 17.82
C GLY A 114 1.48 1.09 17.89
N ILE A 115 1.13 0.43 16.78
CA ILE A 115 1.13 -1.04 16.68
C ILE A 115 2.52 -1.54 16.27
N TYR A 116 3.18 -0.85 15.35
CA TYR A 116 4.55 -1.13 14.96
C TYR A 116 5.50 -1.07 16.15
N GLU A 117 5.40 -0.07 17.02
CA GLU A 117 6.22 0.03 18.25
C GLU A 117 6.05 -1.22 19.13
N LYS A 118 4.82 -1.72 19.29
CA LYS A 118 4.57 -2.93 20.08
C LYS A 118 5.12 -4.18 19.40
N TYR A 119 4.98 -4.27 18.08
CA TYR A 119 5.56 -5.35 17.29
C TYR A 119 7.10 -5.35 17.37
N ALA A 120 7.73 -4.18 17.21
CA ALA A 120 9.18 -4.00 17.25
C ALA A 120 9.79 -4.41 18.61
N ASN A 121 9.07 -4.20 19.71
CA ASN A 121 9.45 -4.64 21.06
C ASN A 121 9.00 -6.07 21.40
N SER A 122 8.44 -6.81 20.44
CA SER A 122 8.07 -8.22 20.61
C SER A 122 9.19 -9.15 20.15
N VAL A 123 9.11 -10.42 20.52
CA VAL A 123 10.08 -11.43 20.06
C VAL A 123 10.16 -11.55 18.54
N HIS A 124 9.06 -11.31 17.82
CA HIS A 124 9.05 -11.32 16.34
C HIS A 124 9.78 -10.09 15.79
N GLY A 125 9.44 -8.90 16.28
CA GLY A 125 10.05 -7.65 15.81
C GLY A 125 11.53 -7.52 16.17
N GLU A 126 11.92 -7.88 17.39
CA GLU A 126 13.33 -7.89 17.81
C GLU A 126 14.18 -8.82 16.93
N ALA A 127 13.68 -10.02 16.64
CA ALA A 127 14.36 -10.98 15.77
C ALA A 127 14.43 -10.48 14.32
N MET A 128 13.34 -9.91 13.79
CA MET A 128 13.30 -9.31 12.44
C MET A 128 14.34 -8.18 12.33
N LEU A 129 14.35 -7.25 13.29
CA LEU A 129 15.27 -6.11 13.33
C LEU A 129 16.72 -6.53 13.53
N SER A 130 16.95 -7.69 14.16
CA SER A 130 18.28 -8.31 14.26
C SER A 130 18.72 -9.03 12.98
N GLY A 131 17.91 -8.97 11.91
CA GLY A 131 18.21 -9.55 10.59
C GLY A 131 17.78 -10.99 10.43
N ASN A 132 16.94 -11.56 11.31
CA ASN A 132 16.33 -12.87 11.08
C ASN A 132 15.12 -12.71 10.14
N PRO A 133 15.16 -13.26 8.93
CA PRO A 133 14.05 -13.15 7.98
C PRO A 133 12.94 -14.18 8.22
N ASP A 134 13.20 -15.22 9.03
CA ASP A 134 12.28 -16.33 9.30
C ASP A 134 11.46 -16.05 10.56
N VAL A 135 10.78 -14.91 10.58
CA VAL A 135 9.85 -14.51 11.66
C VAL A 135 8.62 -13.84 11.08
N PRO A 136 7.43 -14.02 11.71
CA PRO A 136 6.22 -13.37 11.25
C PRO A 136 6.31 -11.85 11.29
N THR A 137 5.86 -11.23 10.22
CA THR A 137 5.68 -9.78 10.06
C THR A 137 4.21 -9.43 9.97
N CYS A 138 3.91 -8.15 9.74
CA CYS A 138 2.54 -7.65 9.67
C CYS A 138 1.71 -8.44 8.65
N ILE A 139 2.28 -8.72 7.46
CA ILE A 139 1.57 -9.33 6.34
C ILE A 139 1.41 -10.85 6.46
N ASP A 140 2.18 -11.50 7.31
CA ASP A 140 2.06 -12.95 7.56
C ASP A 140 0.81 -13.29 8.37
N CYS A 141 0.37 -12.36 9.25
CA CYS A 141 -0.87 -12.49 10.01
C CYS A 141 -2.00 -11.61 9.44
N HIS A 142 -1.69 -10.49 8.79
CA HIS A 142 -2.64 -9.56 8.18
C HIS A 142 -2.35 -9.39 6.68
N PRO A 143 -2.80 -10.31 5.81
CA PRO A 143 -2.47 -10.25 4.39
C PRO A 143 -2.92 -8.93 3.75
N ALA A 144 -2.02 -8.24 3.04
CA ALA A 144 -2.19 -6.83 2.70
C ALA A 144 -3.48 -6.49 1.91
N HIS A 145 -3.89 -7.35 0.99
CA HIS A 145 -5.10 -7.14 0.17
C HIS A 145 -6.36 -7.80 0.74
N THR A 146 -6.27 -8.62 1.78
CA THR A 146 -7.43 -9.33 2.36
C THR A 146 -7.54 -9.14 3.87
N ALA A 147 -6.79 -8.19 4.44
CA ALA A 147 -6.74 -7.93 5.87
C ALA A 147 -8.14 -7.64 6.40
N THR A 148 -8.61 -8.44 7.36
CA THR A 148 -9.90 -8.27 8.02
C THR A 148 -9.75 -7.53 9.35
N ASP A 149 -10.86 -7.11 9.95
CA ASP A 149 -10.81 -6.37 11.23
C ASP A 149 -10.23 -7.24 12.36
N PRO A 150 -9.04 -6.87 12.89
CA PRO A 150 -8.33 -7.66 13.89
C PRO A 150 -9.03 -7.69 15.26
N ARG A 151 -10.03 -6.82 15.46
CA ARG A 151 -10.81 -6.75 16.70
C ARG A 151 -11.91 -7.80 16.73
N THR A 152 -12.26 -8.40 15.60
CA THR A 152 -13.34 -9.39 15.53
C THR A 152 -12.94 -10.69 16.23
N LEU A 153 -13.94 -11.38 16.80
CA LEU A 153 -13.72 -12.71 17.39
C LEU A 153 -13.24 -13.70 16.34
N LYS A 154 -13.79 -13.62 15.12
CA LYS A 154 -13.42 -14.50 14.01
C LYS A 154 -11.93 -14.40 13.71
N PHE A 155 -11.40 -13.19 13.52
CA PHE A 155 -9.97 -12.99 13.27
C PHE A 155 -9.10 -13.62 14.36
N ARG A 156 -9.44 -13.41 15.64
CA ARG A 156 -8.65 -13.93 16.77
C ARG A 156 -8.70 -15.45 16.91
N LEU A 157 -9.76 -16.10 16.43
CA LEU A 157 -9.88 -17.56 16.42
C LEU A 157 -9.17 -18.19 15.22
N ASP A 158 -9.06 -17.45 14.12
CA ASP A 158 -8.43 -17.91 12.88
C ASP A 158 -6.93 -17.56 12.81
N SER A 159 -6.44 -16.72 13.74
CA SER A 159 -5.02 -16.36 13.84
C SER A 159 -4.20 -17.57 14.35
N PRO A 160 -3.10 -17.95 13.68
CA PRO A 160 -2.28 -19.10 14.03
C PRO A 160 -1.57 -18.98 15.39
#